data_AF-A0A8J6NSJ0-F1
#
_entry.id   AF-A0A8J6NSJ0-F1
#
_cell.length_a   1.000
_cell.length_b   1.000
_cell.length_c   1.000
_cell.angle_alpha   90.00
_cell.angle_beta   90.00
_cell.angle_gamma   90.00
#
_symmetry.space_group_name_H-M   'P 1'
#
loop_
_entity.id
_entity.type
_entity.pdbx_description
1 polymer ?
#
loop_
_entity_poly.entity_id
_entity_poly.type
_entity_poly.pdbx_seq_one_letter_code
_entity_poly.pdbx_strand_id
1 'polypeptide(L)'
;MNDHYRTFFGLNKEPFGTDIRVSEILKTPELVDIKDRFDYVIRLGAIGLVTGEVGSGKSTALRYAMQKLHPSEYRTLYITASSGSIMEFYR
;
A
#
# COMPACT_ATOMS: atom_id res chain seq x y z
N MET A 1 10.90 -3.19 22.33
CA MET A 1 9.53 -3.57 22.72
C MET A 1 9.60 -4.96 23.33
N ASN A 2 8.91 -5.22 24.43
CA ASN A 2 9.13 -6.39 25.28
C ASN A 2 8.73 -7.70 24.55
N ASP A 3 9.66 -8.63 24.29
CA ASP A 3 9.42 -9.83 23.47
C ASP A 3 8.39 -10.81 24.07
N HIS A 4 7.95 -10.61 25.31
CA HIS A 4 6.97 -11.47 25.99
C HIS A 4 5.65 -11.63 25.24
N TYR A 5 5.16 -10.58 24.56
CA TYR A 5 3.89 -10.68 23.85
C TYR A 5 4.00 -11.62 22.62
N ARG A 6 5.15 -11.65 21.95
CA ARG A 6 5.36 -12.51 20.78
C ARG A 6 5.31 -13.98 21.17
N THR A 7 6.00 -14.33 22.25
CA THR A 7 5.97 -15.70 22.80
C THR A 7 4.56 -16.07 23.27
N PHE A 8 3.88 -15.16 23.97
CA PHE A 8 2.51 -15.40 24.46
C PHE A 8 1.51 -15.67 23.33
N PHE A 9 1.58 -14.91 22.23
CA PHE A 9 0.68 -15.05 21.07
C PHE A 9 1.23 -15.99 19.98
N GLY A 10 2.39 -16.62 20.17
CA GLY A 10 3.01 -17.51 19.16
C GLY A 10 3.44 -16.81 17.86
N LEU A 11 3.82 -15.53 17.94
CA LEU A 11 4.17 -14.72 16.78
C LEU A 11 5.65 -14.87 16.41
N ASN A 12 5.91 -15.28 15.17
CA ASN A 12 7.28 -15.40 14.65
C ASN A 12 8.00 -14.05 14.48
N LYS A 13 7.24 -12.96 14.30
CA LYS A 13 7.76 -11.60 14.09
C LYS A 13 6.75 -10.55 14.57
N GLU A 14 7.19 -9.29 14.60
CA GLU A 14 6.32 -8.14 14.87
C GLU A 14 5.11 -8.15 13.91
N PRO A 15 3.88 -8.25 14.42
CA PRO A 15 2.69 -8.12 13.60
C PRO A 15 2.46 -6.64 13.23
N PHE A 16 1.81 -6.38 12.08
CA PHE A 16 1.40 -5.03 11.67
C PHE A 16 2.52 -3.97 11.57
N GLY A 17 3.77 -4.38 11.39
CA GLY A 17 4.90 -3.46 11.18
C GLY A 17 4.69 -2.53 9.98
N THR A 18 5.31 -1.36 10.01
CA THR A 18 5.23 -0.35 8.94
C THR A 18 5.78 -0.87 7.60
N ASP A 19 6.79 -1.74 7.66
CA ASP A 19 7.55 -2.23 6.50
C ASP A 19 7.21 -3.68 6.12
N ILE A 20 5.93 -4.04 6.16
CA ILE A 20 5.46 -5.36 5.73
C ILE A 20 5.76 -5.56 4.24
N ARG A 21 6.48 -6.64 3.91
CA ARG A 21 6.73 -7.05 2.51
C ARG A 21 5.41 -7.32 1.82
N VAL A 22 5.32 -6.96 0.54
CA VAL A 22 4.08 -7.10 -0.25
C VAL A 22 3.57 -8.55 -0.27
N SER A 23 4.49 -9.52 -0.30
CA SER A 23 4.18 -10.96 -0.25
C SER A 23 3.55 -11.41 1.07
N GLU A 24 3.68 -10.62 2.13
CA GLU A 24 3.20 -10.91 3.48
C GLU A 24 1.97 -10.08 3.85
N ILE A 25 1.47 -9.25 2.93
CA ILE A 25 0.20 -8.54 3.11
C ILE A 25 -0.94 -9.56 3.12
N LEU A 26 -1.78 -9.51 4.16
CA LEU A 26 -3.00 -10.31 4.25
C LEU A 26 -3.93 -9.95 3.09
N LYS A 27 -4.29 -10.94 2.27
CA LYS A 27 -5.21 -10.77 1.14
C LYS A 27 -6.65 -10.87 1.61
N THR A 28 -7.25 -9.73 1.93
CA THR A 28 -8.68 -9.65 2.21
C THR A 28 -9.47 -9.45 0.92
N PRO A 29 -10.79 -9.74 0.90
CA PRO A 29 -11.64 -9.42 -0.25
C PRO A 29 -11.56 -7.95 -0.66
N GLU A 30 -11.55 -7.04 0.31
CA GLU A 30 -11.50 -5.58 0.07
C GLU A 30 -10.17 -5.17 -0.57
N LEU A 31 -9.06 -5.82 -0.21
CA LEU A 31 -7.76 -5.59 -0.84
C LEU A 31 -7.79 -5.99 -2.32
N VAL A 32 -8.41 -7.14 -2.62
CA VAL A 32 -8.56 -7.63 -4.00
C VAL A 32 -9.45 -6.69 -4.80
N ASP A 33 -10.57 -6.25 -4.24
CA ASP A 33 -11.49 -5.31 -4.87
C ASP A 33 -10.83 -3.96 -5.19
N ILE A 34 -10.00 -3.43 -4.27
CA ILE A 34 -9.24 -2.20 -4.53
C ILE A 34 -8.26 -2.41 -5.70
N LYS A 35 -7.58 -3.55 -5.76
CA LYS A 35 -6.68 -3.87 -6.87
C LYS A 35 -7.43 -3.93 -8.19
N ASP A 36 -8.60 -4.56 -8.25
CA ASP A 36 -9.36 -4.67 -9.50
C ASP A 36 -9.88 -3.30 -9.98
N ARG A 37 -10.30 -2.44 -9.05
CA ARG A 37 -10.65 -1.04 -9.35
C ARG A 37 -9.44 -0.22 -9.78
N PHE A 38 -8.28 -0.46 -9.18
CA PHE A 38 -7.02 0.19 -9.56
C PHE A 38 -6.63 -0.16 -11.00
N ASP A 39 -6.69 -1.44 -11.39
CA ASP A 39 -6.41 -1.87 -12.77
C ASP A 39 -7.41 -1.27 -13.77
N TYR A 40 -8.68 -1.17 -13.37
CA TYR A 40 -9.71 -0.51 -14.17
C TYR A 40 -9.39 0.97 -14.43
N VAL A 41 -9.00 1.71 -13.39
CA VAL A 41 -8.61 3.12 -13.49
C VAL A 41 -7.40 3.31 -14.40
N ILE A 42 -6.38 2.45 -14.27
CA ILE A 42 -5.20 2.48 -15.16
C ILE A 42 -5.61 2.26 -16.61
N ARG A 43 -6.44 1.25 -16.88
CA ARG A 43 -6.90 0.94 -18.24
C ARG A 43 -7.66 2.11 -18.89
N LEU A 44 -8.39 2.88 -18.09
CA LEU A 44 -9.10 4.07 -18.57
C LEU A 44 -8.19 5.31 -18.72
N GLY A 45 -6.99 5.31 -18.14
CA GLY A 45 -6.18 6.52 -18.01
C GLY A 45 -6.82 7.57 -17.09
N ALA A 46 -7.62 7.13 -16.12
CA ALA A 46 -8.41 8.01 -15.26
C ALA A 46 -7.69 8.36 -13.94
N ILE A 47 -8.28 9.28 -13.18
CA ILE A 47 -7.88 9.58 -11.80
C ILE A 47 -8.73 8.73 -10.84
N GLY A 48 -8.06 7.99 -9.95
CA GLY A 48 -8.70 7.20 -8.89
C GLY A 48 -8.54 7.85 -7.52
N LEU A 49 -9.59 7.83 -6.70
CA LEU A 49 -9.58 8.30 -5.32
C LEU A 49 -9.86 7.13 -4.37
N VAL A 50 -8.95 6.90 -3.41
CA VAL A 50 -9.12 5.90 -2.35
C VAL A 50 -9.26 6.64 -1.02
N THR A 51 -10.42 6.49 -0.38
CA THR A 51 -10.74 7.12 0.91
C THR A 51 -10.95 6.07 2.00
N GLY A 52 -10.99 6.53 3.26
CA GLY A 52 -11.12 5.67 4.43
C GLY A 52 -10.41 6.25 5.65
N GLU A 53 -10.69 5.71 6.83
CA GLU A 53 -10.16 6.19 8.11
C GLU A 53 -8.64 5.99 8.26
N VAL A 54 -8.02 6.69 9.20
CA VAL A 54 -6.60 6.47 9.54
C VAL A 54 -6.41 5.02 9.95
N GLY A 55 -5.38 4.35 9.40
CA GLY A 55 -5.13 2.94 9.68
C GLY A 55 -5.98 1.94 8.87
N SER A 56 -6.92 2.39 8.02
CA SER A 56 -7.80 1.49 7.24
C SER A 56 -7.10 0.75 6.08
N GLY A 57 -5.78 0.85 5.95
CA GLY A 57 -5.02 0.12 4.93
C GLY A 57 -4.94 0.76 3.54
N LYS A 58 -5.36 2.01 3.34
CA LYS A 58 -5.31 2.71 2.03
C LYS A 58 -3.93 2.64 1.36
N SER A 59 -2.88 3.07 2.05
CA SER A 59 -1.52 3.07 1.52
C SER A 59 -1.01 1.65 1.28
N THR A 60 -1.38 0.70 2.15
CA THR A 60 -1.06 -0.72 1.99
C THR A 60 -1.72 -1.31 0.73
N ALA A 61 -2.97 -0.95 0.47
CA ALA A 61 -3.72 -1.41 -0.69
C ALA A 61 -3.14 -0.87 -2.01
N LEU A 62 -2.81 0.43 -2.07
CA LEU A 62 -2.13 1.01 -3.22
C LEU A 62 -0.76 0.37 -3.45
N ARG A 63 0.05 0.20 -2.38
CA ARG A 63 1.35 -0.46 -2.47
C ARG A 63 1.24 -1.90 -2.96
N TYR A 64 0.23 -2.64 -2.52
CA TYR A 64 -0.06 -4.00 -3.01
C TYR A 64 -0.40 -4.00 -4.49
N ALA A 65 -1.32 -3.13 -4.94
CA ALA A 65 -1.75 -3.08 -6.33
C ALA A 65 -0.63 -2.62 -7.28
N MET A 66 0.11 -1.57 -6.92
CA MET A 66 1.24 -1.04 -7.69
C MET A 66 2.33 -2.10 -7.93
N GLN A 67 2.58 -2.96 -6.96
CA GLN A 67 3.59 -4.04 -7.05
C GLN A 67 3.16 -5.22 -7.93
N LYS A 68 1.91 -5.22 -8.43
CA LYS A 68 1.44 -6.17 -9.43
C LYS A 68 1.58 -5.66 -10.86
N LEU A 69 1.93 -4.38 -11.05
CA LEU A 69 2.19 -3.83 -12.37
C LEU A 69 3.49 -4.41 -12.93
N HIS A 70 3.49 -4.67 -14.23
CA HIS A 70 4.68 -5.15 -14.91
C HIS A 70 5.73 -4.02 -15.00
N PRO A 71 6.95 -4.22 -14.48
CA PRO A 71 7.94 -3.13 -14.37
C PRO A 71 8.45 -2.61 -15.72
N SER A 72 8.32 -3.40 -16.81
CA SER A 72 8.68 -2.95 -18.15
C SER A 72 7.59 -2.10 -18.82
N GLU A 73 6.35 -2.15 -18.32
CA GLU A 73 5.22 -1.39 -18.86
C GLU A 73 4.94 -0.14 -18.04
N TYR A 74 5.17 -0.21 -16.72
CA TYR A 74 4.82 0.85 -15.78
C TYR A 74 6.01 1.28 -14.94
N ARG A 75 6.18 2.59 -14.80
CA ARG A 75 7.04 3.21 -13.79
C ARG A 75 6.18 3.86 -12.73
N THR A 76 6.17 3.29 -11.53
CA THR A 76 5.40 3.81 -10.40
C THR A 76 6.16 4.91 -9.66
N LEU A 77 5.54 6.07 -9.48
CA LEU A 77 6.05 7.17 -8.67
C LEU A 77 5.19 7.31 -7.41
N TYR A 78 5.81 7.22 -6.24
CA TYR A 78 5.13 7.36 -4.96
C TYR A 78 5.44 8.73 -4.38
N ILE A 79 4.42 9.60 -4.30
CA ILE A 79 4.56 10.98 -3.84
C ILE A 79 3.80 11.12 -2.52
N THR A 80 4.50 11.52 -1.47
CA THR A 80 3.93 11.79 -0.15
C THR A 80 4.07 13.27 0.19
N ALA A 81 3.20 13.79 1.06
CA ALA A 81 3.24 15.19 1.52
C ALA A 81 3.09 16.22 0.38
N SER A 82 2.11 16.03 -0.50
CA SER A 82 1.81 16.93 -1.63
C SER A 82 1.31 18.34 -1.24
N SER A 83 1.23 18.65 0.06
CA SER A 83 0.98 20.00 0.56
C SER A 83 2.24 20.87 0.59
N GLY A 84 3.40 20.29 0.28
CA GLY A 84 4.67 20.97 0.15
C GLY A 84 4.77 21.86 -1.09
N SER A 85 5.87 22.61 -1.21
CA SER A 85 6.13 23.45 -2.39
C SER A 85 6.45 22.60 -3.62
N ILE A 86 6.25 23.13 -4.83
CA ILE A 86 6.65 22.44 -6.07
C ILE A 86 8.17 22.15 -6.10
N MET A 87 8.97 22.91 -5.34
CA MET A 87 10.41 22.65 -5.19
C MET A 87 10.71 21.40 -4.37
N GLU A 88 9.84 21.03 -3.42
CA GLU A 88 9.94 19.74 -2.71
C GLU A 88 9.54 18.56 -3.59
N PHE A 89 8.73 18.80 -4.63
CA PHE A 89 8.41 17.78 -5.63
C PHE A 89 9.56 17.50 -6.60
N TYR A 90 10.41 18.49 -6.91
CA TYR A 90 11.56 18.33 -7.81
C TYR A 90 12.82 17.76 -7.14
N ARG A 91 12.89 17.73 -5.81
CA ARG A 91 14.00 17.14 -5.06
C ARG A 91 13.79 15.65 -4.84
#